data_AF-A0A4Q2YBK7-F1
#
_entry.id   AF-A0A4Q2YBK7-F1
#
_cell.length_a   1.000
_cell.length_b   1.000
_cell.length_c   1.000
_cell.angle_alpha   90.00
_cell.angle_beta   90.00
_cell.angle_gamma   90.00
#
_symmetry.space_group_name_H-M   'P 1'
#
loop_
_entity.id
_entity.type
_entity.pdbx_description
1 polymer ?
#
loop_
_entity_poly.entity_id
_entity_poly.type
_entity_poly.pdbx_seq_one_letter_code
_entity_poly.pdbx_strand_id
1 'polypeptide(L)'
;MNTRSSIAAMTAAALLLTIPSLSAREWKFNGIAKPFEAEFVGMENGGVVLQGPNGKSFEVPFGNFSPADQQYLKALDAAAKETGENAKPGKPVTSRAGYSSRSAETLVNQVVVLKGASELHITGGDDPVTGSTFNFTSPDAWLFFDNIPPSVVASKLMGRFLVNGKKASEGKNLRVVQHGPGTVLIPHPQDFTAMTAHTGKDLTGESVPLECHVKYGGAKLMKLKDSFGSFVLKRGYMATIASDEKGTGVSRNYVAQDHDLVISGLPKGLESGVKFIRVFPWRYTGKKGIAGGIWQKLDVDWFYDWNIGAMSSLDIEYVAIRQKLHWPGMDQDWKEKGINHLLGYNEPD
;
A
#
# COMPACT_ATOMS: atom_id res chain seq x y z
N MET A 1 -64.37 13.77 13.41
CA MET A 1 -63.11 13.98 12.69
C MET A 1 -62.04 13.12 13.33
N ASN A 2 -61.32 12.36 12.50
CA ASN A 2 -60.40 11.27 12.81
C ASN A 2 -59.40 11.54 13.94
N THR A 3 -59.05 10.51 14.72
CA THR A 3 -57.76 9.80 14.55
C THR A 3 -57.69 8.53 15.39
N ARG A 4 -57.44 7.41 14.71
CA ARG A 4 -57.12 6.10 15.28
C ARG A 4 -55.65 6.05 15.70
N SER A 5 -55.40 5.39 16.82
CA SER A 5 -54.09 4.89 17.25
C SER A 5 -53.62 3.80 16.29
N SER A 6 -52.39 3.93 15.77
CA SER A 6 -51.66 2.83 15.14
C SER A 6 -50.20 2.88 15.57
N ILE A 7 -49.79 1.85 16.30
CA ILE A 7 -48.41 1.54 16.66
C ILE A 7 -47.67 1.17 15.37
N ALA A 8 -46.70 2.00 14.97
CA ALA A 8 -45.79 1.69 13.88
C ALA A 8 -44.60 0.90 14.44
N ALA A 9 -44.50 -0.37 14.04
CA ALA A 9 -43.34 -1.20 14.28
C ALA A 9 -42.14 -0.66 13.49
N MET A 10 -41.03 -0.43 14.19
CA MET A 10 -39.74 -0.06 13.61
C MET A 10 -39.14 -1.29 12.91
N THR A 11 -39.26 -1.35 11.59
CA THR A 11 -38.52 -2.30 10.76
C THR A 11 -37.05 -1.87 10.70
N ALA A 12 -36.20 -2.54 11.45
CA ALA A 12 -34.75 -2.46 11.28
C ALA A 12 -34.38 -3.11 9.95
N ALA A 13 -34.12 -2.29 8.93
CA ALA A 13 -33.47 -2.75 7.70
C ALA A 13 -32.03 -3.13 8.06
N ALA A 14 -31.77 -4.44 8.16
CA ALA A 14 -30.42 -4.97 8.20
C ALA A 14 -29.75 -4.62 6.88
N LEU A 15 -28.84 -3.64 6.93
CA LEU A 15 -27.90 -3.37 5.85
C LEU A 15 -27.01 -4.61 5.74
N LEU A 16 -27.34 -5.53 4.82
CA LEU A 16 -26.41 -6.56 4.38
C LEU A 16 -25.20 -5.83 3.81
N LEU A 17 -24.16 -5.72 4.62
CA LEU A 17 -22.80 -5.44 4.18
C LEU A 17 -22.44 -6.56 3.20
N THR A 18 -22.57 -6.29 1.92
CA THR A 18 -21.88 -7.06 0.89
C THR A 18 -20.40 -6.84 1.13
N ILE A 19 -19.78 -7.79 1.83
CA ILE A 19 -18.33 -7.88 1.92
C ILE A 19 -17.85 -7.95 0.47
N PRO A 20 -17.00 -7.00 0.01
CA PRO A 20 -16.49 -7.06 -1.35
C PRO A 20 -15.82 -8.42 -1.53
N SER A 21 -16.19 -9.12 -2.60
CA SER A 21 -15.71 -10.46 -2.94
C SER A 21 -14.19 -10.47 -2.90
N LEU A 22 -13.64 -11.17 -1.92
CA LEU A 22 -12.24 -11.48 -1.78
C LEU A 22 -11.83 -12.30 -3.02
N SER A 23 -11.07 -11.72 -3.95
CA SER A 23 -10.81 -12.30 -5.29
C SER A 23 -10.57 -13.82 -5.26
N ALA A 24 -11.47 -14.58 -5.90
CA ALA A 24 -11.40 -16.03 -5.99
C ALA A 24 -10.11 -16.46 -6.71
N ARG A 25 -9.54 -17.62 -6.32
CA ARG A 25 -8.38 -18.22 -6.98
C ARG A 25 -8.84 -19.37 -7.86
N GLU A 26 -8.24 -19.50 -9.04
CA GLU A 26 -8.41 -20.70 -9.86
C GLU A 26 -7.63 -21.89 -9.27
N TRP A 27 -8.36 -22.95 -8.92
CA TRP A 27 -7.83 -24.22 -8.43
C TRP A 27 -7.89 -25.27 -9.53
N LYS A 28 -6.81 -26.06 -9.70
CA LYS A 28 -6.83 -27.25 -10.56
C LYS A 28 -6.97 -28.48 -9.69
N PHE A 29 -8.04 -29.23 -9.90
CA PHE A 29 -8.30 -30.48 -9.20
C PHE A 29 -8.03 -31.67 -10.11
N ASN A 30 -7.44 -32.73 -9.56
CA ASN A 30 -7.30 -33.99 -10.27
C ASN A 30 -8.68 -34.50 -10.76
N GLY A 31 -8.81 -34.73 -12.06
CA GLY A 31 -10.07 -35.20 -12.68
C GLY A 31 -11.03 -34.09 -13.15
N ILE A 32 -10.74 -32.81 -12.90
CA ILE A 32 -11.53 -31.68 -13.42
C ILE A 32 -10.70 -30.94 -14.46
N ALA A 33 -11.13 -30.99 -15.73
CA ALA A 33 -10.35 -30.46 -16.86
C ALA A 33 -10.22 -28.93 -16.87
N LYS A 34 -11.16 -28.21 -16.25
CA LYS A 34 -11.14 -26.75 -16.18
C LYS A 34 -10.76 -26.29 -14.77
N PRO A 35 -9.92 -25.24 -14.64
CA PRO A 35 -9.71 -24.60 -13.35
C PRO A 35 -11.05 -24.15 -12.75
N PHE A 36 -11.17 -24.26 -11.44
CA PHE A 36 -12.37 -23.90 -10.70
C PHE A 36 -12.06 -22.72 -9.78
N GLU A 37 -12.79 -21.64 -9.92
CA GLU A 37 -12.63 -20.47 -9.04
C GLU A 37 -13.27 -20.74 -7.68
N ALA A 38 -12.49 -20.61 -6.61
CA ALA A 38 -12.99 -20.69 -5.25
C ALA A 38 -12.14 -19.87 -4.27
N GLU A 39 -12.73 -19.50 -3.14
CA GLU A 39 -12.07 -18.87 -2.02
C GLU A 39 -11.67 -19.90 -0.96
N PHE A 40 -10.49 -19.75 -0.36
CA PHE A 40 -10.09 -20.55 0.81
C PHE A 40 -10.79 -20.05 2.07
N VAL A 41 -11.49 -20.95 2.76
CA VAL A 41 -12.20 -20.67 4.02
C VAL A 41 -11.40 -21.14 5.23
N GLY A 42 -10.78 -22.32 5.13
CA GLY A 42 -10.05 -22.91 6.25
C GLY A 42 -9.61 -24.33 5.96
N MET A 43 -8.95 -24.96 6.94
CA MET A 43 -8.63 -26.39 6.93
C MET A 43 -9.43 -27.06 8.05
N GLU A 44 -10.24 -28.05 7.71
CA GLU A 44 -11.00 -28.87 8.66
C GLU A 44 -10.77 -30.34 8.33
N ASN A 45 -10.59 -31.18 9.36
CA ASN A 45 -10.51 -32.64 9.22
C ASN A 45 -9.48 -33.18 8.20
N GLY A 46 -8.42 -32.42 7.90
CA GLY A 46 -7.39 -32.79 6.91
C GLY A 46 -7.78 -32.46 5.45
N GLY A 47 -8.93 -31.84 5.24
CA GLY A 47 -9.37 -31.25 3.98
C GLY A 47 -9.27 -29.72 3.98
N VAL A 48 -9.35 -29.18 2.78
CA VAL A 48 -9.35 -27.75 2.49
C VAL A 48 -10.79 -27.34 2.22
N VAL A 49 -11.32 -26.44 3.03
CA VAL A 49 -12.65 -25.87 2.83
C VAL A 49 -12.54 -24.70 1.87
N LEU A 50 -13.20 -24.82 0.72
CA LEU A 50 -13.27 -23.80 -0.32
C LEU A 50 -14.70 -23.32 -0.50
N GLN A 51 -14.90 -22.04 -0.80
CA GLN A 51 -16.19 -21.45 -1.11
C GLN A 51 -16.26 -21.04 -2.59
N GLY A 52 -17.22 -21.61 -3.33
CA GLY A 52 -17.43 -21.27 -4.74
C GLY A 52 -18.14 -19.92 -4.92
N PRO A 53 -18.25 -19.40 -6.16
CA PRO A 53 -18.88 -18.11 -6.45
C PRO A 53 -20.36 -18.03 -6.09
N ASN A 54 -21.02 -19.19 -5.93
CA ASN A 54 -22.39 -19.31 -5.46
C ASN A 54 -22.54 -19.22 -3.93
N GLY A 55 -21.44 -18.94 -3.21
CA GLY A 55 -21.40 -18.84 -1.75
C GLY A 55 -21.45 -20.20 -1.04
N LYS A 56 -21.45 -21.33 -1.77
CA LYS A 56 -21.46 -22.66 -1.15
C LYS A 56 -20.04 -23.14 -0.87
N SER A 57 -19.82 -23.60 0.35
CA SER A 57 -18.57 -24.24 0.74
C SER A 57 -18.57 -25.73 0.39
N PHE A 58 -17.40 -26.24 0.04
CA PHE A 58 -17.13 -27.65 -0.21
C PHE A 58 -15.73 -27.99 0.29
N GLU A 59 -15.53 -29.24 0.69
CA GLU A 59 -14.26 -29.73 1.20
C GLU A 59 -13.53 -30.50 0.10
N VAL A 60 -12.24 -30.22 -0.06
CA VAL A 60 -11.37 -30.95 -0.97
C VAL A 60 -10.23 -31.57 -0.16
N PRO A 61 -9.98 -32.89 -0.27
CA PRO A 61 -8.84 -33.52 0.40
C PRO A 61 -7.53 -32.82 0.05
N PHE A 62 -6.70 -32.52 1.05
CA PHE A 62 -5.45 -31.77 0.84
C PHE A 62 -4.51 -32.42 -0.20
N GLY A 63 -4.51 -33.75 -0.29
CA GLY A 63 -3.71 -34.50 -1.28
C GLY A 63 -4.16 -34.32 -2.74
N ASN A 64 -5.35 -33.79 -2.99
CA ASN A 64 -5.88 -33.57 -4.35
C ASN A 64 -5.38 -32.26 -4.98
N PHE A 65 -4.68 -31.44 -4.21
CA PHE A 65 -4.06 -30.20 -4.66
C PHE A 65 -2.65 -30.46 -5.19
N SER A 66 -2.20 -29.63 -6.13
CA SER A 66 -0.81 -29.68 -6.61
C SER A 66 0.18 -29.44 -5.45
N PRO A 67 1.45 -29.88 -5.54
CA PRO A 67 2.44 -29.60 -4.50
C PRO A 67 2.60 -28.10 -4.17
N ALA A 68 2.47 -27.23 -5.17
CA ALA A 68 2.49 -25.78 -5.00
C ALA A 68 1.26 -25.27 -4.23
N ASP A 69 0.07 -25.78 -4.57
CA ASP A 69 -1.17 -25.44 -3.87
C ASP A 69 -1.16 -25.92 -2.42
N GLN A 70 -0.64 -27.12 -2.17
CA GLN A 70 -0.49 -27.67 -0.83
C GLN A 70 0.38 -26.76 0.05
N GLN A 71 1.49 -26.25 -0.47
CA GLN A 71 2.35 -25.32 0.26
C GLN A 71 1.67 -23.97 0.52
N TYR A 72 0.95 -23.44 -0.47
CA TYR A 72 0.16 -22.21 -0.33
C TYR A 72 -0.91 -22.33 0.77
N LEU A 73 -1.65 -23.44 0.78
CA LEU A 73 -2.69 -23.73 1.77
C LEU A 73 -2.12 -23.87 3.18
N LYS A 74 -0.94 -24.48 3.33
CA LYS A 74 -0.22 -24.52 4.61
C LYS A 74 0.18 -23.13 5.10
N ALA A 75 0.60 -22.23 4.21
CA ALA A 75 0.94 -20.86 4.58
C ALA A 75 -0.29 -20.06 5.04
N LEU A 76 -1.44 -20.23 4.38
CA LEU A 76 -2.72 -19.65 4.80
C LEU A 76 -3.17 -20.14 6.18
N ASP A 77 -3.09 -21.46 6.42
CA ASP A 77 -3.47 -22.07 7.70
C ASP A 77 -2.55 -21.65 8.85
N ALA A 78 -1.23 -21.55 8.61
CA ALA A 78 -0.28 -21.06 9.61
C ALA A 78 -0.55 -19.59 10.01
N ALA A 79 -0.89 -18.74 9.04
CA ALA A 79 -1.17 -17.32 9.28
C ALA A 79 -2.49 -17.05 10.02
N ALA A 80 -3.48 -17.94 9.85
CA ALA A 80 -4.71 -17.90 10.65
C ALA A 80 -4.42 -18.18 12.13
N LYS A 81 -3.32 -18.86 12.44
CA LYS A 81 -2.92 -19.28 13.80
C LYS A 81 -1.94 -18.31 14.47
N GLU A 82 -1.18 -17.50 13.73
CA GLU A 82 -0.12 -16.61 14.25
C GLU A 82 -0.47 -15.11 14.22
N THR A 83 -1.59 -14.68 14.79
CA THR A 83 -1.87 -13.24 15.02
C THR A 83 -1.07 -12.67 16.19
N GLY A 84 0.27 -12.64 16.09
CA GLY A 84 1.17 -12.07 17.08
C GLY A 84 1.66 -10.68 16.67
N GLU A 85 1.04 -9.64 17.25
CA GLU A 85 1.64 -8.30 17.38
C GLU A 85 2.99 -8.44 18.11
N ASN A 86 4.13 -8.20 17.42
CA ASN A 86 5.40 -7.72 17.99
C ASN A 86 6.56 -7.76 16.97
N ALA A 87 6.34 -7.27 15.75
CA ALA A 87 7.47 -6.91 14.89
C ALA A 87 8.01 -5.55 15.37
N LYS A 88 9.03 -5.55 16.24
CA LYS A 88 9.83 -4.35 16.49
C LYS A 88 10.39 -3.89 15.13
N PRO A 89 10.27 -2.60 14.75
CA PRO A 89 10.84 -2.11 13.51
C PRO A 89 12.33 -2.48 13.45
N GLY A 90 12.73 -3.18 12.40
CA GLY A 90 14.15 -3.44 12.14
C GLY A 90 14.91 -2.13 12.05
N LYS A 91 16.22 -2.16 12.32
CA LYS A 91 17.07 -0.99 12.09
C LYS A 91 16.88 -0.52 10.64
N PRO A 92 16.74 0.79 10.39
CA PRO A 92 16.50 1.29 9.05
C PRO A 92 17.63 0.90 8.10
N VAL A 93 17.29 0.49 6.89
CA VAL A 93 18.27 0.18 5.86
C VAL A 93 18.60 1.47 5.12
N THR A 94 19.74 2.08 5.48
CA THR A 94 20.13 3.43 5.06
C THR A 94 20.90 3.47 3.75
N SER A 95 21.04 2.33 3.08
CA SER A 95 21.78 2.21 1.83
C SER A 95 21.19 1.07 1.01
N ARG A 96 21.36 1.12 -0.31
CA ARG A 96 21.01 -0.02 -1.17
C ARG A 96 21.79 -1.30 -0.82
N ALA A 97 22.97 -1.15 -0.21
CA ALA A 97 23.76 -2.29 0.25
C ALA A 97 23.01 -3.03 1.36
N GLY A 98 22.62 -4.28 1.09
CA GLY A 98 21.85 -5.11 2.01
C GLY A 98 20.60 -5.73 1.40
N TYR A 99 20.14 -5.23 0.25
CA TYR A 99 19.05 -5.88 -0.49
C TYR A 99 19.58 -7.05 -1.32
N SER A 100 18.98 -8.21 -1.13
CA SER A 100 19.14 -9.30 -2.09
C SER A 100 18.22 -9.06 -3.28
N SER A 101 18.80 -8.82 -4.46
CA SER A 101 18.03 -8.62 -5.70
C SER A 101 18.12 -9.86 -6.58
N ARG A 102 16.98 -10.32 -7.06
CA ARG A 102 16.85 -11.43 -8.02
C ARG A 102 15.92 -11.00 -9.15
N SER A 103 16.16 -11.51 -10.34
CA SER A 103 15.31 -11.29 -11.50
C SER A 103 15.02 -12.62 -12.17
N ALA A 104 13.80 -12.77 -12.67
CA ALA A 104 13.37 -13.89 -13.48
C ALA A 104 12.40 -13.37 -14.55
N GLU A 105 12.49 -13.90 -15.76
CA GLU A 105 11.51 -13.57 -16.79
C GLU A 105 10.15 -14.18 -16.47
N THR A 106 10.15 -15.45 -16.05
CA THR A 106 8.96 -16.18 -15.63
C THR A 106 9.25 -17.01 -14.39
N LEU A 107 8.21 -17.26 -13.58
CA LEU A 107 8.23 -18.20 -12.46
C LEU A 107 6.96 -19.03 -12.51
N VAL A 108 7.06 -20.30 -12.87
CA VAL A 108 5.88 -21.15 -13.06
C VAL A 108 5.81 -22.23 -11.97
N ASN A 109 4.63 -22.41 -11.38
CA ASN A 109 4.33 -23.40 -10.35
C ASN A 109 5.27 -23.35 -9.12
N GLN A 110 5.65 -22.14 -8.69
CA GLN A 110 6.54 -21.92 -7.54
C GLN A 110 5.79 -21.40 -6.31
N VAL A 111 6.29 -21.74 -5.12
CA VAL A 111 5.94 -21.01 -3.89
C VAL A 111 7.14 -20.19 -3.47
N VAL A 112 7.01 -18.88 -3.63
CA VAL A 112 8.09 -17.92 -3.38
C VAL A 112 7.87 -17.27 -2.02
N VAL A 113 8.86 -17.40 -1.13
CA VAL A 113 8.85 -16.69 0.16
C VAL A 113 9.80 -15.50 0.07
N LEU A 114 9.21 -14.30 0.15
CA LEU A 114 9.90 -13.01 0.09
C LEU A 114 10.18 -12.55 1.54
N LYS A 115 11.45 -12.55 1.93
CA LYS A 115 11.91 -12.35 3.32
C LYS A 115 13.09 -11.40 3.40
N GLY A 116 13.29 -10.80 4.58
CA GLY A 116 14.36 -9.83 4.82
C GLY A 116 14.27 -8.62 3.89
N ALA A 117 15.40 -7.95 3.66
CA ALA A 117 15.52 -6.92 2.63
C ALA A 117 15.77 -7.60 1.27
N SER A 118 14.73 -7.66 0.43
CA SER A 118 14.83 -8.34 -0.86
C SER A 118 14.01 -7.69 -1.95
N GLU A 119 14.46 -7.85 -3.18
CA GLU A 119 13.77 -7.45 -4.39
C GLU A 119 13.70 -8.65 -5.31
N LEU A 120 12.50 -8.96 -5.80
CA LEU A 120 12.30 -9.91 -6.87
C LEU A 120 11.69 -9.18 -8.06
N HIS A 121 12.37 -9.19 -9.20
CA HIS A 121 11.89 -8.62 -10.45
C HIS A 121 11.37 -9.73 -11.36
N ILE A 122 10.13 -9.57 -11.80
CA ILE A 122 9.51 -10.39 -12.84
C ILE A 122 9.46 -9.56 -14.11
N THR A 123 10.26 -9.95 -15.11
CA THR A 123 10.45 -9.14 -16.32
C THR A 123 9.54 -9.55 -17.47
N GLY A 124 8.89 -10.73 -17.40
CA GLY A 124 7.94 -11.16 -18.42
C GLY A 124 6.66 -10.33 -18.46
N GLY A 125 6.01 -10.28 -19.62
CA GLY A 125 4.68 -9.71 -19.81
C GLY A 125 3.56 -10.74 -19.59
N ASP A 126 2.32 -10.31 -19.83
CA ASP A 126 1.11 -11.13 -19.72
C ASP A 126 0.90 -11.77 -18.33
N ASP A 127 1.03 -13.09 -18.22
CA ASP A 127 0.99 -13.83 -16.96
C ASP A 127 2.28 -14.65 -16.75
N PRO A 128 3.38 -14.00 -16.34
CA PRO A 128 4.70 -14.63 -16.21
C PRO A 128 4.81 -15.50 -14.95
N VAL A 129 3.79 -15.51 -14.09
CA VAL A 129 3.82 -16.17 -12.78
C VAL A 129 2.77 -17.27 -12.64
N THR A 130 2.43 -17.91 -13.76
CA THR A 130 1.37 -18.94 -13.84
C THR A 130 1.56 -20.03 -12.79
N GLY A 131 0.52 -20.28 -11.99
CA GLY A 131 0.54 -21.30 -10.93
C GLY A 131 1.47 -20.98 -9.76
N SER A 132 2.15 -19.84 -9.75
CA SER A 132 3.03 -19.42 -8.65
C SER A 132 2.30 -18.60 -7.60
N THR A 133 2.79 -18.68 -6.37
CA THR A 133 2.29 -17.92 -5.22
C THR A 133 3.45 -17.26 -4.49
N PHE A 134 3.20 -16.08 -3.91
CA PHE A 134 4.21 -15.28 -3.24
C PHE A 134 3.75 -14.94 -1.84
N ASN A 135 4.55 -15.28 -0.84
CA ASN A 135 4.31 -14.91 0.55
C ASN A 135 5.35 -13.90 1.02
N PHE A 136 4.91 -12.68 1.30
CA PHE A 136 5.71 -11.62 1.89
C PHE A 136 5.77 -11.81 3.40
N THR A 137 6.95 -12.09 3.93
CA THR A 137 7.18 -12.27 5.38
C THR A 137 8.04 -11.17 5.99
N SER A 138 8.22 -10.06 5.26
CA SER A 138 9.03 -8.92 5.66
C SER A 138 8.50 -7.65 4.99
N PRO A 139 8.43 -6.50 5.69
CA PRO A 139 8.04 -5.22 5.08
C PRO A 139 9.04 -4.74 4.00
N ASP A 140 10.31 -5.14 4.12
CA ASP A 140 11.38 -4.74 3.19
C ASP A 140 11.57 -5.73 2.02
N ALA A 141 10.64 -6.67 1.82
CA ALA A 141 10.67 -7.63 0.73
C ALA A 141 9.68 -7.22 -0.37
N TRP A 142 10.18 -6.68 -1.49
CA TRP A 142 9.37 -6.09 -2.54
C TRP A 142 9.37 -6.96 -3.80
N LEU A 143 8.23 -7.02 -4.48
CA LEU A 143 8.06 -7.75 -5.73
C LEU A 143 7.73 -6.76 -6.84
N PHE A 144 8.49 -6.80 -7.92
CA PHE A 144 8.34 -5.95 -9.09
C PHE A 144 7.84 -6.79 -10.25
N PHE A 145 6.81 -6.30 -10.93
CA PHE A 145 6.44 -6.75 -12.27
C PHE A 145 6.82 -5.63 -13.22
N ASP A 146 7.95 -5.77 -13.90
CA ASP A 146 8.55 -4.64 -14.63
C ASP A 146 7.72 -4.23 -15.85
N ASN A 147 6.90 -5.14 -16.40
CA ASN A 147 6.12 -4.96 -17.62
C ASN A 147 4.61 -5.24 -17.46
N ILE A 148 4.10 -5.26 -16.22
CA ILE A 148 2.66 -5.48 -15.96
C ILE A 148 2.09 -4.26 -15.22
N PRO A 149 1.05 -3.60 -15.77
CA PRO A 149 0.42 -2.45 -15.14
C PRO A 149 -0.23 -2.79 -13.77
N PRO A 150 -0.26 -1.83 -12.82
CA PRO A 150 -0.86 -2.01 -11.50
C PRO A 150 -2.31 -2.51 -11.53
N SER A 151 -3.14 -1.99 -12.41
CA SER A 151 -4.54 -2.44 -12.55
C SER A 151 -4.66 -3.90 -12.98
N VAL A 152 -3.72 -4.40 -13.80
CA VAL A 152 -3.69 -5.80 -14.23
C VAL A 152 -3.26 -6.70 -13.08
N VAL A 153 -2.24 -6.29 -12.31
CA VAL A 153 -1.83 -7.02 -11.10
C VAL A 153 -2.98 -7.07 -10.09
N ALA A 154 -3.63 -5.93 -9.83
CA ALA A 154 -4.74 -5.80 -8.89
C ALA A 154 -5.95 -6.67 -9.29
N SER A 155 -6.30 -6.69 -10.58
CA SER A 155 -7.48 -7.41 -11.06
C SER A 155 -7.26 -8.91 -11.32
N LYS A 156 -6.05 -9.32 -11.76
CA LYS A 156 -5.80 -10.69 -12.23
C LYS A 156 -4.86 -11.51 -11.35
N LEU A 157 -3.94 -10.87 -10.63
CA LEU A 157 -2.85 -11.58 -9.94
C LEU A 157 -2.97 -11.56 -8.41
N MET A 158 -3.85 -10.71 -7.84
CA MET A 158 -3.98 -10.56 -6.38
C MET A 158 -4.21 -11.87 -5.61
N GLY A 159 -4.92 -12.83 -6.20
CA GLY A 159 -5.15 -14.15 -5.60
C GLY A 159 -3.88 -14.99 -5.36
N ARG A 160 -2.71 -14.55 -5.85
CA ARG A 160 -1.42 -15.23 -5.73
C ARG A 160 -0.56 -14.72 -4.59
N PHE A 161 -0.96 -13.62 -3.94
CA PHE A 161 -0.15 -12.93 -2.96
C PHE A 161 -0.68 -13.16 -1.53
N LEU A 162 0.25 -13.40 -0.62
CA LEU A 162 0.02 -13.50 0.82
C LEU A 162 0.95 -12.54 1.55
N VAL A 163 0.48 -11.92 2.63
CA VAL A 163 1.30 -11.12 3.54
C VAL A 163 1.24 -11.76 4.91
N ASN A 164 2.38 -12.25 5.38
CA ASN A 164 2.52 -13.12 6.56
C ASN A 164 1.51 -14.27 6.51
N GLY A 165 1.42 -14.90 5.34
CA GLY A 165 0.51 -15.99 5.00
C GLY A 165 -0.99 -15.61 4.95
N LYS A 166 -1.41 -14.39 5.29
CA LYS A 166 -2.79 -13.92 5.08
C LYS A 166 -2.99 -13.47 3.65
N LYS A 167 -4.19 -13.66 3.08
CA LYS A 167 -4.53 -13.18 1.73
C LYS A 167 -4.20 -11.69 1.58
N ALA A 168 -3.50 -11.34 0.51
CA ALA A 168 -3.23 -9.95 0.21
C ALA A 168 -4.50 -9.24 -0.28
N SER A 169 -4.67 -8.00 0.16
CA SER A 169 -5.70 -7.07 -0.28
C SER A 169 -5.02 -5.75 -0.58
N GLU A 170 -5.25 -5.26 -1.79
CA GLU A 170 -4.82 -3.93 -2.23
C GLU A 170 -5.31 -2.87 -1.23
N GLY A 171 -4.45 -1.90 -0.92
CA GLY A 171 -4.71 -0.80 -0.01
C GLY A 171 -4.82 -1.17 1.48
N LYS A 172 -4.85 -2.46 1.84
CA LYS A 172 -5.01 -2.93 3.22
C LYS A 172 -3.72 -3.46 3.83
N ASN A 173 -3.21 -4.58 3.32
CA ASN A 173 -1.97 -5.22 3.79
C ASN A 173 -0.90 -5.31 2.70
N LEU A 174 -1.25 -4.99 1.45
CA LEU A 174 -0.34 -4.93 0.32
C LEU A 174 -0.64 -3.68 -0.50
N ARG A 175 0.36 -2.83 -0.73
CA ARG A 175 0.24 -1.72 -1.68
C ARG A 175 0.58 -2.21 -3.07
N VAL A 176 -0.26 -1.87 -4.04
CA VAL A 176 -0.02 -2.06 -5.47
C VAL A 176 0.29 -0.68 -6.06
N VAL A 177 1.53 -0.45 -6.48
CA VAL A 177 2.01 0.89 -6.84
C VAL A 177 2.64 0.86 -8.22
N GLN A 178 2.39 1.88 -9.02
CA GLN A 178 3.06 2.09 -10.30
C GLN A 178 4.58 2.17 -10.12
N HIS A 179 5.30 1.51 -11.04
CA HIS A 179 6.75 1.54 -11.15
C HIS A 179 7.18 1.58 -12.61
N GLY A 180 7.33 2.80 -13.14
CA GLY A 180 7.45 3.03 -14.58
C GLY A 180 6.27 2.39 -15.33
N PRO A 181 6.53 1.58 -16.38
CA PRO A 181 5.47 0.87 -17.10
C PRO A 181 4.87 -0.32 -16.32
N GLY A 182 5.45 -0.66 -15.18
CA GLY A 182 5.12 -1.84 -14.40
C GLY A 182 4.54 -1.54 -13.02
N THR A 183 4.64 -2.52 -12.14
CA THR A 183 4.09 -2.52 -10.78
C THR A 183 5.16 -2.88 -9.77
N VAL A 184 5.10 -2.26 -8.60
CA VAL A 184 5.75 -2.73 -7.39
C VAL A 184 4.72 -3.06 -6.33
N LEU A 185 4.89 -4.23 -5.70
CA LEU A 185 4.11 -4.73 -4.59
C LEU A 185 4.90 -4.55 -3.29
N ILE A 186 4.32 -3.80 -2.37
CA ILE A 186 4.97 -3.39 -1.12
C ILE A 186 4.11 -3.89 0.05
N PRO A 187 4.61 -4.82 0.89
CA PRO A 187 3.84 -5.44 1.98
C PRO A 187 3.74 -4.53 3.22
N HIS A 188 3.39 -3.27 3.00
CA HIS A 188 3.10 -2.29 4.04
C HIS A 188 1.59 -2.21 4.25
N PRO A 189 1.08 -2.43 5.48
CA PRO A 189 -0.31 -2.22 5.77
C PRO A 189 -0.71 -0.74 5.78
N GLN A 190 -2.01 -0.50 5.81
CA GLN A 190 -2.60 0.84 5.80
C GLN A 190 -2.11 1.74 6.96
N ASP A 191 -1.83 1.15 8.12
CA ASP A 191 -1.35 1.78 9.35
C ASP A 191 0.17 1.67 9.52
N PHE A 192 0.90 1.34 8.46
CA PHE A 192 2.35 1.22 8.50
C PHE A 192 3.01 2.54 8.94
N THR A 193 3.90 2.45 9.93
CA THR A 193 4.74 3.56 10.38
C THR A 193 5.70 3.99 9.28
N ALA A 194 5.30 5.00 8.50
CA ALA A 194 6.07 5.51 7.37
C ALA A 194 7.31 6.30 7.80
N MET A 195 7.25 6.95 8.97
CA MET A 195 8.37 7.73 9.50
C MET A 195 8.45 7.58 11.02
N THR A 196 9.67 7.51 11.55
CA THR A 196 9.94 7.56 12.99
C THR A 196 10.77 8.79 13.30
N ALA A 197 10.19 9.72 14.05
CA ALA A 197 10.85 10.94 14.52
C ALA A 197 11.57 10.68 15.85
N HIS A 198 12.71 11.34 16.05
CA HIS A 198 13.48 11.27 17.29
C HIS A 198 13.74 12.67 17.84
N THR A 199 13.69 12.82 19.16
CA THR A 199 13.88 14.12 19.80
C THR A 199 15.32 14.62 19.73
N GLY A 200 16.30 13.71 19.84
CA GLY A 200 17.72 14.02 19.73
C GLY A 200 18.29 13.86 18.33
N LYS A 201 19.57 14.22 18.18
CA LYS A 201 20.39 13.86 17.01
C LYS A 201 20.74 12.38 17.04
N ASP A 202 21.23 11.84 15.93
CA ASP A 202 21.74 10.48 15.82
C ASP A 202 20.75 9.40 16.30
N LEU A 203 19.44 9.63 16.08
CA LEU A 203 18.34 8.75 16.47
C LEU A 203 18.23 8.51 17.99
N THR A 204 18.71 9.46 18.79
CA THR A 204 18.63 9.42 20.26
C THR A 204 17.36 10.07 20.79
N GLY A 205 17.01 9.77 22.06
CA GLY A 205 15.86 10.35 22.73
C GLY A 205 14.55 9.61 22.47
N GLU A 206 13.43 10.27 22.77
CA GLU A 206 12.10 9.71 22.57
C GLU A 206 11.83 9.50 21.08
N SER A 207 11.21 8.37 20.75
CA SER A 207 10.86 8.00 19.37
C SER A 207 9.34 8.13 19.18
N VAL A 208 8.93 8.86 18.16
CA VAL A 208 7.51 9.10 17.84
C VAL A 208 7.20 8.56 16.44
N PRO A 209 6.32 7.55 16.32
CA PRO A 209 5.87 7.07 15.03
C PRO A 209 4.94 8.08 14.37
N LEU A 210 5.12 8.30 13.07
CA LEU A 210 4.30 9.19 12.25
C LEU A 210 3.66 8.40 11.11
N GLU A 211 2.35 8.57 10.99
CA GLU A 211 1.51 7.91 10.02
C GLU A 211 1.48 8.66 8.68
N CYS A 212 1.21 7.91 7.62
CA CYS A 212 1.02 8.45 6.28
C CYS A 212 -0.28 9.27 6.19
N HIS A 213 -0.32 10.27 5.30
CA HIS A 213 -1.46 11.16 5.05
C HIS A 213 -1.89 12.05 6.22
N VAL A 214 -1.26 11.95 7.39
CA VAL A 214 -1.53 12.83 8.53
C VAL A 214 -0.73 14.13 8.40
N LYS A 215 -1.43 15.26 8.56
CA LYS A 215 -0.82 16.58 8.73
C LYS A 215 -0.47 16.77 10.22
N TYR A 216 0.81 16.69 10.55
CA TYR A 216 1.32 17.01 11.89
C TYR A 216 1.73 18.48 11.93
N GLY A 217 0.93 19.31 12.60
CA GLY A 217 1.25 20.70 12.92
C GLY A 217 0.60 21.12 14.23
N GLY A 218 1.10 22.20 14.85
CA GLY A 218 0.60 22.71 16.12
C GLY A 218 0.48 21.61 17.17
N ALA A 219 -0.72 21.43 17.74
CA ALA A 219 -1.02 20.44 18.79
C ALA A 219 -0.62 18.99 18.46
N LYS A 220 -0.76 18.57 17.20
CA LYS A 220 -0.41 17.19 16.78
C LYS A 220 1.10 16.95 16.79
N LEU A 221 1.90 18.01 16.70
CA LEU A 221 3.36 17.96 16.80
C LEU A 221 3.84 18.40 18.19
N MET A 222 2.95 18.79 19.13
CA MET A 222 3.35 19.29 20.46
C MET A 222 4.15 18.27 21.29
N LYS A 223 4.00 16.96 21.04
CA LYS A 223 4.85 15.92 21.65
C LYS A 223 6.32 15.97 21.17
N LEU A 224 6.58 16.60 20.03
CA LEU A 224 7.90 16.75 19.40
C LEU A 224 8.40 18.20 19.39
N LYS A 225 7.57 19.19 19.77
CA LYS A 225 7.83 20.62 19.47
C LYS A 225 9.13 21.16 20.06
N ASP A 226 9.52 20.65 21.23
CA ASP A 226 10.67 21.17 21.97
C ASP A 226 11.97 20.42 21.61
N SER A 227 11.87 19.33 20.85
CA SER A 227 13.02 18.55 20.39
C SER A 227 12.61 17.62 19.24
N PHE A 228 13.05 17.95 18.03
CA PHE A 228 13.06 17.07 16.88
C PHE A 228 14.44 17.22 16.25
N GLY A 229 15.26 16.17 16.33
CA GLY A 229 16.69 16.25 16.00
C GLY A 229 17.10 15.32 14.87
N SER A 230 16.36 14.23 14.68
CA SER A 230 16.66 13.21 13.67
C SER A 230 15.43 12.38 13.35
N PHE A 231 15.48 11.62 12.24
CA PHE A 231 14.38 10.74 11.86
C PHE A 231 14.81 9.62 10.92
N VAL A 232 13.92 8.65 10.82
CA VAL A 232 13.92 7.60 9.81
C VAL A 232 12.70 7.80 8.92
N LEU A 233 12.88 7.87 7.60
CA LEU A 233 11.79 7.79 6.63
C LEU A 233 11.90 6.45 5.90
N LYS A 234 10.85 5.63 5.96
CA LYS A 234 10.85 4.29 5.34
C LYS A 234 10.79 4.38 3.82
N ARG A 235 11.42 3.41 3.14
CA ARG A 235 11.36 3.25 1.69
C ARG A 235 9.91 3.21 1.20
N GLY A 236 9.64 3.88 0.08
CA GLY A 236 8.30 3.96 -0.52
C GLY A 236 7.43 5.06 0.08
N TYR A 237 8.05 6.03 0.76
CA TYR A 237 7.41 7.22 1.32
C TYR A 237 8.23 8.48 1.04
N MET A 238 7.56 9.62 1.13
CA MET A 238 8.15 10.94 1.09
C MET A 238 7.65 11.77 2.27
N ALA A 239 8.48 12.69 2.75
CA ALA A 239 8.13 13.58 3.86
C ALA A 239 8.49 15.03 3.55
N THR A 240 7.58 15.94 3.87
CA THR A 240 7.83 17.37 3.93
C THR A 240 7.98 17.78 5.38
N ILE A 241 9.07 18.46 5.72
CA ILE A 241 9.25 19.12 7.02
C ILE A 241 9.41 20.62 6.81
N ALA A 242 8.83 21.42 7.71
CA ALA A 242 8.89 22.88 7.61
C ALA A 242 8.91 23.59 8.98
N SER A 243 9.37 24.84 8.96
CA SER A 243 9.52 25.70 10.14
C SER A 243 8.23 26.43 10.55
N ASP A 244 7.22 26.45 9.69
CA ASP A 244 5.88 26.98 9.97
C ASP A 244 4.83 25.85 9.99
N GLU A 245 3.83 25.96 10.87
CA GLU A 245 2.72 25.02 11.05
C GLU A 245 1.86 24.84 9.78
N LYS A 246 1.91 25.78 8.84
CA LYS A 246 1.21 25.69 7.55
C LYS A 246 2.02 24.94 6.48
N GLY A 247 3.22 24.47 6.78
CA GLY A 247 4.11 23.84 5.81
C GLY A 247 4.92 24.83 4.97
N THR A 248 5.04 26.07 5.44
CA THR A 248 5.77 27.18 4.79
C THR A 248 7.07 27.52 5.52
N GLY A 249 7.78 28.56 5.05
CA GLY A 249 9.05 28.98 5.63
C GLY A 249 10.23 28.15 5.12
N VAL A 250 11.28 28.01 5.93
CA VAL A 250 12.35 27.03 5.64
C VAL A 250 11.71 25.65 5.65
N SER A 251 11.85 24.91 4.54
CA SER A 251 11.27 23.58 4.37
C SER A 251 12.18 22.67 3.55
N ARG A 252 12.03 21.36 3.72
CA ARG A 252 12.70 20.37 2.91
C ARG A 252 11.80 19.16 2.64
N ASN A 253 11.84 18.68 1.41
CA ASN A 253 11.23 17.42 1.01
C ASN A 253 12.29 16.31 1.01
N TYR A 254 11.91 15.14 1.50
CA TYR A 254 12.70 13.93 1.55
C TYR A 254 11.95 12.83 0.81
N VAL A 255 12.63 12.08 -0.05
CA VAL A 255 12.03 10.99 -0.82
C VAL A 255 12.85 9.73 -0.58
N ALA A 256 12.27 8.76 0.13
CA ALA A 256 12.89 7.47 0.40
C ALA A 256 12.57 6.51 -0.76
N GLN A 257 13.12 6.80 -1.94
CA GLN A 257 12.81 6.04 -3.15
C GLN A 257 13.45 4.65 -3.13
N ASP A 258 14.76 4.59 -2.91
CA ASP A 258 15.54 3.36 -3.14
C ASP A 258 15.81 2.58 -1.85
N HIS A 259 15.77 3.25 -0.70
CA HIS A 259 16.03 2.69 0.63
C HIS A 259 15.48 3.64 1.72
N ASP A 260 15.52 3.21 2.98
CA ASP A 260 15.12 4.08 4.09
C ASP A 260 16.10 5.26 4.18
N LEU A 261 15.60 6.46 4.46
CA LEU A 261 16.47 7.58 4.78
C LEU A 261 16.67 7.66 6.29
N VAL A 262 17.93 7.69 6.72
CA VAL A 262 18.30 8.03 8.10
C VAL A 262 18.93 9.41 8.11
N ILE A 263 18.23 10.31 8.77
CA ILE A 263 18.64 11.70 8.91
C ILE A 263 19.06 11.91 10.35
N SER A 264 20.36 11.80 10.62
CA SER A 264 20.92 11.93 11.98
C SER A 264 20.92 13.36 12.52
N GLY A 265 20.70 14.36 11.66
CA GLY A 265 20.66 15.76 12.03
C GLY A 265 19.89 16.57 11.01
N LEU A 266 19.14 17.56 11.49
CA LEU A 266 18.38 18.46 10.63
C LEU A 266 19.28 19.52 9.98
N PRO A 267 18.94 19.99 8.76
CA PRO A 267 19.68 21.06 8.12
C PRO A 267 19.43 22.41 8.82
N LYS A 268 20.36 23.34 8.57
CA LYS A 268 20.28 24.72 9.06
C LYS A 268 18.90 25.33 8.82
N GLY A 269 18.33 25.93 9.87
CA GLY A 269 17.01 26.56 9.84
C GLY A 269 15.85 25.64 10.21
N LEU A 270 16.09 24.34 10.38
CA LEU A 270 15.11 23.38 10.92
C LEU A 270 15.52 22.79 12.29
N GLU A 271 16.76 23.02 12.72
CA GLU A 271 17.37 22.40 13.92
C GLU A 271 16.66 22.70 15.24
N SER A 272 15.91 23.80 15.34
CA SER A 272 15.26 24.25 16.58
C SER A 272 13.77 24.60 16.41
N GLY A 273 13.15 24.21 15.29
CA GLY A 273 11.86 24.79 14.94
C GLY A 273 11.05 24.06 13.89
N VAL A 274 11.15 22.73 13.77
CA VAL A 274 10.19 21.99 12.94
C VAL A 274 8.79 22.11 13.56
N LYS A 275 7.87 22.69 12.80
CA LYS A 275 6.47 22.91 13.20
C LYS A 275 5.46 22.19 12.31
N PHE A 276 5.95 21.61 11.22
CA PHE A 276 5.14 20.86 10.29
C PHE A 276 5.89 19.63 9.82
N ILE A 277 5.20 18.49 9.86
CA ILE A 277 5.60 17.25 9.21
C ILE A 277 4.39 16.71 8.46
N ARG A 278 4.61 16.28 7.22
CA ARG A 278 3.60 15.54 6.46
C ARG A 278 4.26 14.46 5.64
N VAL A 279 3.73 13.25 5.78
CA VAL A 279 4.24 12.06 5.09
C VAL A 279 3.20 11.60 4.09
N PHE A 280 3.66 11.21 2.90
CA PHE A 280 2.85 10.65 1.84
C PHE A 280 3.52 9.39 1.28
N PRO A 281 2.77 8.47 0.66
CA PRO A 281 3.38 7.35 -0.04
C PRO A 281 4.16 7.88 -1.25
N TRP A 282 5.29 7.26 -1.57
CA TRP A 282 5.98 7.52 -2.83
C TRP A 282 5.39 6.67 -3.96
N ARG A 283 5.35 7.23 -5.16
CA ARG A 283 4.93 6.57 -6.39
C ARG A 283 6.04 6.73 -7.43
N TYR A 284 6.39 5.64 -8.10
CA TYR A 284 7.53 5.58 -9.03
C TYR A 284 7.03 5.84 -10.46
N THR A 285 6.33 6.98 -10.64
CA THR A 285 5.72 7.34 -11.92
C THR A 285 6.78 7.56 -13.01
N GLY A 286 6.45 7.25 -14.26
CA GLY A 286 7.31 7.50 -15.39
C GLY A 286 7.34 8.98 -15.80
N LYS A 287 8.15 9.29 -16.82
CA LYS A 287 8.38 10.69 -17.22
C LYS A 287 7.27 11.28 -18.08
N LYS A 288 6.45 10.42 -18.69
CA LYS A 288 5.46 10.83 -19.69
C LYS A 288 4.19 11.31 -18.97
N GLY A 289 4.02 12.62 -18.88
CA GLY A 289 2.83 13.23 -18.29
C GLY A 289 2.22 14.30 -19.17
N ILE A 290 1.04 14.79 -18.78
CA ILE A 290 0.34 15.84 -19.51
C ILE A 290 -0.35 16.85 -18.59
N ALA A 291 -0.42 18.09 -19.05
CA ALA A 291 -1.23 19.14 -18.46
C ALA A 291 -2.64 19.16 -19.07
N GLY A 292 -3.65 19.28 -18.22
CA GLY A 292 -5.06 19.41 -18.57
C GLY A 292 -5.87 18.10 -18.53
N GLY A 293 -7.19 18.29 -18.67
CA GLY A 293 -8.27 17.30 -18.67
C GLY A 293 -8.24 16.15 -19.68
N ILE A 294 -7.13 15.96 -20.39
CA ILE A 294 -7.08 15.33 -21.72
C ILE A 294 -6.10 14.14 -21.79
N TRP A 295 -5.77 13.53 -20.65
CA TRP A 295 -4.83 12.41 -20.55
C TRP A 295 -5.32 11.11 -21.20
N GLN A 296 -6.62 11.00 -21.50
CA GLN A 296 -7.22 9.78 -21.99
C GLN A 296 -6.59 9.39 -23.34
N LYS A 297 -6.18 8.12 -23.46
CA LYS A 297 -5.54 7.52 -24.66
C LYS A 297 -4.14 8.05 -24.99
N LEU A 298 -3.50 8.82 -24.11
CA LEU A 298 -2.15 9.33 -24.35
C LEU A 298 -1.05 8.44 -23.78
N ASP A 299 -1.39 7.34 -23.10
CA ASP A 299 -0.42 6.42 -22.48
C ASP A 299 0.56 7.20 -21.59
N VAL A 300 0.00 7.99 -20.67
CA VAL A 300 0.73 8.85 -19.73
C VAL A 300 0.70 8.21 -18.34
N ASP A 301 1.78 8.43 -17.59
CA ASP A 301 1.94 7.92 -16.22
C ASP A 301 1.35 8.88 -15.18
N TRP A 302 1.20 10.16 -15.54
CA TRP A 302 0.67 11.18 -14.65
C TRP A 302 0.02 12.36 -15.41
N PHE A 303 -0.87 13.08 -14.74
CA PHE A 303 -1.44 14.32 -15.25
C PHE A 303 -1.75 15.31 -14.13
N TYR A 304 -1.97 16.57 -14.51
CA TYR A 304 -2.52 17.61 -13.63
C TYR A 304 -3.48 18.50 -14.39
N ASP A 305 -4.38 19.20 -13.70
CA ASP A 305 -5.38 20.09 -14.32
C ASP A 305 -5.58 21.40 -13.54
N TRP A 306 -4.53 21.87 -12.85
CA TRP A 306 -4.54 23.08 -12.02
C TRP A 306 -5.66 23.09 -10.96
N ASN A 307 -6.05 21.90 -10.50
CA ASN A 307 -7.14 21.71 -9.56
C ASN A 307 -6.82 20.54 -8.61
N ILE A 308 -7.80 20.16 -7.80
CA ILE A 308 -7.79 18.98 -6.91
C ILE A 308 -9.02 18.08 -7.13
N GLY A 309 -9.71 18.28 -8.26
CA GLY A 309 -11.00 17.66 -8.56
C GLY A 309 -10.90 16.18 -8.91
N ALA A 310 -9.80 15.76 -9.54
CA ALA A 310 -9.62 14.37 -9.95
C ALA A 310 -9.06 13.47 -8.82
N MET A 311 -8.77 12.23 -9.17
CA MET A 311 -8.20 11.20 -8.30
C MET A 311 -7.15 10.42 -9.10
N SER A 312 -6.12 9.94 -8.40
CA SER A 312 -5.20 8.97 -8.99
C SER A 312 -5.92 7.63 -9.21
N SER A 313 -5.59 6.94 -10.31
CA SER A 313 -5.90 5.52 -10.46
C SER A 313 -4.67 4.68 -10.06
N LEU A 314 -4.79 3.35 -10.12
CA LEU A 314 -3.64 2.47 -9.95
C LEU A 314 -2.58 2.68 -11.03
N ASP A 315 -2.98 3.05 -12.24
CA ASP A 315 -2.08 3.18 -13.40
C ASP A 315 -1.62 4.61 -13.65
N ILE A 316 -2.40 5.62 -13.25
CA ILE A 316 -2.12 7.03 -13.55
C ILE A 316 -2.13 7.84 -12.26
N GLU A 317 -1.06 8.62 -12.03
CA GLU A 317 -0.99 9.59 -10.94
C GLU A 317 -1.71 10.88 -11.31
N TYR A 318 -2.59 11.35 -10.42
CA TYR A 318 -3.11 12.71 -10.48
C TYR A 318 -2.31 13.62 -9.55
N VAL A 319 -1.71 14.65 -10.12
CA VAL A 319 -0.96 15.66 -9.37
C VAL A 319 -1.92 16.77 -8.96
N ALA A 320 -2.30 16.77 -7.69
CA ALA A 320 -3.20 17.76 -7.10
C ALA A 320 -2.47 19.10 -6.89
N ILE A 321 -3.07 20.18 -7.41
CA ILE A 321 -2.51 21.54 -7.38
C ILE A 321 -3.51 22.50 -6.76
N ARG A 322 -3.09 23.18 -5.69
CA ARG A 322 -3.74 24.41 -5.23
C ARG A 322 -3.27 25.57 -6.08
N GLN A 323 -4.07 25.95 -7.07
CA GLN A 323 -3.68 26.95 -8.06
C GLN A 323 -3.36 28.33 -7.46
N LYS A 324 -4.23 28.83 -6.57
CA LYS A 324 -4.20 30.17 -6.00
C LYS A 324 -4.12 30.15 -4.47
N LEU A 325 -3.82 31.27 -3.82
CA LEU A 325 -3.71 31.33 -2.36
C LEU A 325 -4.94 30.81 -1.63
N HIS A 326 -6.13 31.01 -2.18
CA HIS A 326 -7.40 30.62 -1.55
C HIS A 326 -8.18 29.51 -2.26
N TRP A 327 -7.70 28.99 -3.40
CA TRP A 327 -8.46 28.04 -4.22
C TRP A 327 -7.56 27.06 -4.99
N PRO A 328 -7.99 25.79 -5.17
CA PRO A 328 -9.09 25.10 -4.51
C PRO A 328 -8.81 24.76 -3.03
N GLY A 329 -9.86 24.46 -2.25
CA GLY A 329 -9.81 24.22 -0.80
C GLY A 329 -9.07 22.93 -0.41
N MET A 330 -8.10 23.00 0.51
CA MET A 330 -7.18 21.89 0.84
C MET A 330 -7.72 20.90 1.89
N ASP A 331 -8.94 21.11 2.37
CA ASP A 331 -9.61 20.20 3.29
C ASP A 331 -10.23 19.05 2.48
N GLN A 332 -9.39 18.08 2.15
CA GLN A 332 -9.75 16.90 1.35
C GLN A 332 -9.30 15.62 2.06
N ASP A 333 -9.96 14.51 1.73
CA ASP A 333 -9.40 13.18 1.97
C ASP A 333 -8.36 12.85 0.88
N TRP A 334 -7.11 13.20 1.17
CA TRP A 334 -5.99 12.99 0.26
C TRP A 334 -5.67 11.52 0.03
N LYS A 335 -6.05 10.66 0.96
CA LYS A 335 -5.83 9.23 0.86
C LYS A 335 -6.86 8.61 -0.07
N GLU A 336 -8.14 8.94 0.10
CA GLU A 336 -9.22 8.52 -0.80
C GLU A 336 -8.94 8.96 -2.24
N LYS A 337 -8.42 10.18 -2.42
CA LYS A 337 -8.04 10.70 -3.75
C LYS A 337 -6.77 10.07 -4.34
N GLY A 338 -6.04 9.25 -3.60
CA GLY A 338 -4.78 8.66 -4.06
C GLY A 338 -3.67 9.70 -4.29
N ILE A 339 -3.67 10.79 -3.52
CA ILE A 339 -2.69 11.87 -3.64
C ILE A 339 -1.46 11.56 -2.80
N ASN A 340 -0.28 11.75 -3.40
CA ASN A 340 1.04 11.45 -2.85
C ASN A 340 1.89 12.72 -2.59
N HIS A 341 1.44 13.89 -3.02
CA HIS A 341 2.06 15.17 -2.69
C HIS A 341 1.07 16.31 -2.92
N LEU A 342 1.38 17.49 -2.38
CA LEU A 342 0.54 18.66 -2.55
C LEU A 342 1.39 19.82 -3.06
N LEU A 343 1.05 20.29 -4.25
CA LEU A 343 1.58 21.53 -4.80
C LEU A 343 0.61 22.67 -4.47
N GLY A 344 1.14 23.85 -4.15
CA GLY A 344 0.31 25.04 -3.95
C GLY A 344 1.00 26.31 -4.41
N TYR A 345 0.18 27.34 -4.68
CA TYR A 345 0.62 28.68 -5.12
C TYR A 345 1.32 28.68 -6.47
N ASN A 346 0.77 27.92 -7.42
CA ASN A 346 1.38 27.78 -8.74
C ASN A 346 1.28 29.06 -9.60
N GLU A 347 0.26 29.89 -9.37
CA GLU A 347 0.15 31.20 -10.01
C GLU A 347 0.22 32.34 -8.98
N PRO A 348 0.86 33.47 -9.36
CA PRO A 348 0.74 34.69 -8.57
C PRO A 348 -0.72 35.16 -8.60
N ASP A 349 -1.19 35.68 -7.47
CA ASP A 349 -2.50 36.33 -7.38
C ASP A 349 -2.47 37.77 -7.90
#